data_AF-A0A5J5IGT5-F1
#
_entry.id   AF-A0A5J5IGT5-F1
#
_cell.length_a   1.000
_cell.length_b   1.000
_cell.length_c   1.000
_cell.angle_alpha   90.00
_cell.angle_beta   90.00
_cell.angle_gamma   90.00
#
_symmetry.space_group_name_H-M   'P 1'
#
loop_
_entity.id
_entity.type
_entity.pdbx_description
1 polymer ?
#
loop_
_entity_poly.entity_id
_entity_poly.type
_entity_poly.pdbx_seq_one_letter_code
_entity_poly.pdbx_strand_id
1 'polypeptide(L)'
;MQSKVPSRKTPAVFSAFSILRISVGVVYFWFGALKFFQGLSPAEQLAMQTIHKITFGFINDRLNIIMLASWECLIGVFLIIGKWIKPALMLLFLHMVCTFSPFIFFPDQVFHIAPYGLSLTGQYIVKNIIIIAAGLVLWKVETQKAISSEVSSIVSKSEEFMQGKKIREHSVKEYAINDNGISN
;
A
#
# COMPACT_ATOMS: atom_id res chain seq x y z
N MET A 1 24.15 25.41 -30.91
CA MET A 1 23.47 24.14 -31.26
C MET A 1 22.90 23.53 -29.98
N GLN A 2 21.58 23.63 -29.76
CA GLN A 2 20.91 22.99 -28.61
C GLN A 2 20.61 21.54 -28.99
N SER A 3 21.23 20.58 -28.32
CA SER A 3 20.90 19.16 -28.46
C SER A 3 19.56 18.88 -27.78
N LYS A 4 18.50 18.87 -28.59
CA LYS A 4 17.16 18.45 -28.17
C LYS A 4 17.22 16.96 -27.84
N VAL A 5 17.42 16.64 -26.56
CA VAL A 5 17.38 15.27 -26.06
C VAL A 5 16.03 14.68 -26.44
N PRO A 6 15.97 13.56 -27.20
CA PRO A 6 14.70 12.99 -27.61
C PRO A 6 13.96 12.47 -26.38
N SER A 7 12.78 13.06 -26.11
CA SER A 7 11.82 12.55 -25.14
C SER A 7 11.39 11.16 -25.57
N ARG A 8 12.03 10.13 -25.01
CA ARG A 8 11.56 8.74 -25.09
C ARG A 8 10.24 8.69 -24.33
N LYS A 9 9.13 8.79 -25.06
CA LYS A 9 7.85 8.30 -24.58
C LYS A 9 7.97 6.78 -24.48
N THR A 10 8.40 6.30 -23.33
CA THR A 10 8.30 4.88 -23.01
C THR A 10 6.83 4.51 -23.14
N PRO A 11 6.45 3.49 -23.93
CA PRO A 11 5.07 3.01 -23.95
C PRO A 11 4.65 2.68 -22.51
N ALA A 12 3.35 2.78 -22.20
CA ALA A 12 2.79 2.52 -20.88
C ALA A 12 2.96 1.03 -20.49
N VAL A 13 4.19 0.61 -20.22
CA VAL A 13 4.52 -0.68 -19.64
C VAL A 13 4.14 -0.57 -18.17
N PHE A 14 3.21 -1.42 -17.72
CA PHE A 14 2.89 -1.50 -16.30
C PHE A 14 4.19 -1.71 -15.53
N SER A 15 4.52 -0.76 -14.65
CA SER A 15 5.67 -0.91 -13.76
C SER A 15 5.47 -2.18 -12.92
N ALA A 16 6.53 -2.92 -12.63
CA ALA A 16 6.48 -4.13 -11.80
C ALA A 16 5.70 -3.90 -10.49
N PHE A 17 5.76 -2.69 -9.94
CA PHE A 17 4.98 -2.26 -8.78
C PHE A 17 3.47 -2.22 -9.01
N SER A 18 3.03 -1.76 -10.19
CA SER A 18 1.61 -1.76 -10.55
C SER A 18 1.09 -3.18 -10.71
N ILE A 19 1.90 -4.08 -11.29
CA ILE A 19 1.56 -5.49 -11.43
C ILE A 19 1.44 -6.15 -10.05
N LEU A 20 2.43 -5.93 -9.17
CA LEU A 20 2.40 -6.46 -7.80
C LEU A 20 1.20 -5.95 -7.01
N ARG A 21 0.89 -4.65 -7.13
CA ARG A 21 -0.26 -4.04 -6.45
C ARG A 21 -1.57 -4.63 -6.94
N ILE A 22 -1.75 -4.73 -8.27
CA ILE A 22 -2.96 -5.28 -8.87
C ILE A 22 -3.09 -6.76 -8.53
N SER A 23 -2.01 -7.55 -8.55
CA SER A 23 -2.07 -8.97 -8.21
C SER A 23 -2.51 -9.21 -6.77
N VAL A 24 -1.92 -8.48 -5.80
CA VAL A 24 -2.35 -8.55 -4.39
C VAL A 24 -3.80 -8.11 -4.26
N GLY A 25 -4.19 -7.03 -4.94
CA GLY A 25 -5.56 -6.52 -4.92
C GLY A 25 -6.58 -7.51 -5.48
N VAL A 26 -6.27 -8.16 -6.61
CA VAL A 26 -7.13 -9.19 -7.23
C VAL A 26 -7.26 -10.40 -6.31
N VAL A 27 -6.16 -10.88 -5.71
CA VAL A 27 -6.19 -12.01 -4.78
C VAL A 27 -7.10 -11.68 -3.58
N TYR A 28 -6.95 -10.50 -2.99
CA TYR A 28 -7.77 -10.05 -1.88
C TYR A 28 -9.26 -9.91 -2.24
N PHE A 29 -9.54 -9.27 -3.38
CA PHE A 29 -10.89 -9.09 -3.86
C PHE A 29 -11.56 -10.43 -4.16
N TRP A 30 -10.84 -11.33 -4.82
CA TRP A 30 -11.36 -12.64 -5.18
C TRP A 30 -11.63 -13.51 -3.95
N PHE A 31 -10.68 -13.59 -3.02
CA PHE A 31 -10.86 -14.35 -1.79
C PHE A 31 -11.95 -13.77 -0.89
N GLY A 32 -12.06 -12.45 -0.80
CA GLY A 32 -13.17 -11.80 -0.11
C GLY A 32 -14.51 -12.08 -0.79
N ALA A 33 -14.57 -11.99 -2.11
CA ALA A 33 -15.80 -12.22 -2.88
C ALA A 33 -16.31 -13.65 -2.71
N LEU A 34 -15.41 -14.63 -2.70
CA LEU A 34 -15.75 -16.04 -2.48
C LEU A 34 -16.41 -16.28 -1.12
N LYS A 35 -16.09 -15.51 -0.09
CA LYS A 35 -16.67 -15.66 1.25
C LYS A 35 -18.13 -15.21 1.35
N PHE A 36 -18.68 -14.52 0.34
CA PHE A 36 -20.12 -14.26 0.27
C PHE A 36 -20.92 -15.50 -0.16
N PHE A 37 -20.25 -16.48 -0.77
CA PHE A 37 -20.85 -17.71 -1.25
C PHE A 37 -20.49 -18.86 -0.29
N GLN A 38 -21.50 -19.39 0.39
CA GLN A 38 -21.34 -20.42 1.43
C GLN A 38 -20.70 -21.70 0.85
N GLY A 39 -19.63 -22.19 1.49
CA GLY A 39 -19.06 -23.52 1.23
C GLY A 39 -17.97 -23.59 0.14
N LEU A 40 -17.49 -22.46 -0.36
CA LEU A 40 -16.48 -22.44 -1.44
C LEU A 40 -15.03 -22.28 -0.94
N SER A 41 -14.82 -21.99 0.35
CA SER A 41 -13.47 -21.76 0.89
C SER A 41 -13.12 -22.72 2.04
N PRO A 42 -12.00 -23.48 1.94
CA PRO A 42 -11.51 -24.33 3.03
C PRO A 42 -11.24 -23.57 4.34
N ALA A 43 -10.96 -22.27 4.24
CA ALA A 43 -10.66 -21.41 5.38
C ALA A 43 -11.91 -20.79 6.04
N GLU A 44 -13.08 -20.92 5.43
CA GLU A 44 -14.34 -20.32 5.93
C GLU A 44 -14.73 -20.90 7.29
N GLN A 45 -14.72 -22.23 7.42
CA GLN A 45 -15.06 -22.90 8.68
C GLN A 45 -14.10 -22.54 9.81
N LEU A 46 -12.79 -22.45 9.54
CA LEU A 46 -11.79 -22.09 10.55
C LEU A 46 -11.92 -20.61 10.97
N ALA A 47 -12.15 -19.72 10.01
CA ALA A 47 -12.39 -18.30 10.32
C ALA A 47 -13.64 -18.13 11.18
N MET A 48 -14.72 -18.84 10.86
CA MET A 48 -15.97 -18.85 11.63
C MET A 48 -15.73 -19.22 13.10
N GLN A 49 -15.07 -20.35 13.34
CA GLN A 49 -14.77 -20.84 14.68
C GLN A 49 -13.80 -19.93 15.44
N THR A 50 -12.85 -19.32 14.73
CA THR A 50 -11.89 -18.38 15.33
C THR A 50 -12.58 -17.12 15.83
N ILE A 51 -13.46 -16.54 15.02
CA ILE A 51 -14.14 -15.31 15.41
C ILE A 51 -15.21 -15.62 16.47
N HIS A 52 -15.90 -16.77 16.40
CA HIS A 52 -16.78 -17.22 17.47
C HIS A 52 -16.07 -17.25 18.83
N LYS A 53 -14.86 -17.79 18.88
CA LYS A 53 -14.06 -17.89 20.11
C LYS A 53 -13.53 -16.54 20.58
N ILE A 54 -13.05 -15.67 19.66
CA ILE A 54 -12.56 -14.32 19.99
C ILE A 54 -13.70 -13.42 20.47
N THR A 55 -14.89 -13.56 19.90
CA THR A 55 -16.07 -12.78 20.27
C THR A 55 -16.90 -13.44 21.37
N PHE A 56 -16.40 -14.49 22.04
CA PHE A 56 -17.13 -15.21 23.09
C PHE A 56 -18.56 -15.64 22.68
N GLY A 57 -18.78 -15.91 21.39
CA GLY A 57 -20.09 -16.27 20.83
C GLY A 57 -21.11 -15.13 20.74
N PHE A 58 -20.71 -13.87 20.98
CA PHE A 58 -21.63 -12.73 20.99
C PHE A 58 -22.03 -12.23 19.60
N ILE A 59 -21.21 -12.50 18.57
CA ILE A 59 -21.49 -12.11 17.19
C ILE A 59 -21.79 -13.37 16.38
N ASN A 60 -22.89 -13.33 15.63
CA ASN A 60 -23.30 -14.39 14.73
C ASN A 60 -22.20 -14.65 13.69
N ASP A 61 -21.78 -15.90 13.60
CA ASP A 61 -20.81 -16.44 12.67
C ASP A 61 -20.96 -15.93 11.22
N ARG A 62 -22.21 -15.75 10.76
CA ARG A 62 -22.51 -15.20 9.44
C ARG A 62 -22.15 -13.72 9.30
N LEU A 63 -22.38 -12.91 10.34
CA LEU A 63 -22.00 -11.49 10.33
C LEU A 63 -20.48 -11.32 10.32
N ASN A 64 -19.77 -12.17 11.07
CA ASN A 64 -18.31 -12.18 11.10
C ASN A 64 -17.69 -12.47 9.73
N ILE A 65 -18.20 -13.49 9.02
CA ILE A 65 -17.75 -13.83 7.67
C ILE A 65 -18.06 -12.69 6.69
N ILE A 66 -19.25 -12.09 6.76
CA ILE A 66 -19.63 -10.96 5.89
C ILE A 66 -18.75 -9.73 6.15
N MET A 67 -18.45 -9.42 7.41
CA MET A 67 -17.53 -8.33 7.75
C MET A 67 -16.13 -8.58 7.21
N LEU A 68 -15.60 -9.80 7.39
CA LEU A 68 -14.29 -10.18 6.89
C LEU A 68 -14.22 -10.16 5.35
N ALA A 69 -15.26 -10.69 4.69
CA ALA A 69 -15.40 -10.67 3.24
C ALA A 69 -15.43 -9.23 2.69
N SER A 70 -16.21 -8.36 3.34
CA SER A 70 -16.29 -6.94 2.99
C SER A 70 -14.95 -6.22 3.18
N TRP A 71 -14.24 -6.53 4.27
CA TRP A 71 -12.93 -5.97 4.56
C TRP A 71 -11.90 -6.37 3.50
N GLU A 72 -11.85 -7.65 3.13
CA GLU A 72 -10.95 -8.15 2.10
C GLU A 72 -11.26 -7.56 0.72
N CYS A 73 -12.54 -7.48 0.36
CA CYS A 73 -12.99 -6.85 -0.88
C CYS A 73 -12.59 -5.36 -0.93
N LEU A 74 -12.78 -4.64 0.17
CA LEU A 74 -12.45 -3.21 0.25
C LEU A 74 -10.94 -2.96 0.05
N ILE A 75 -10.09 -3.76 0.72
CA ILE A 75 -8.64 -3.70 0.52
C ILE A 75 -8.31 -4.00 -0.95
N GLY A 76 -8.89 -5.06 -1.51
CA GLY A 76 -8.65 -5.48 -2.88
C GLY A 76 -8.98 -4.37 -3.88
N VAL A 77 -10.15 -3.75 -3.74
CA VAL A 77 -10.62 -2.64 -4.58
C VAL A 77 -9.68 -1.44 -4.46
N PHE A 78 -9.29 -1.03 -3.25
CA PHE A 78 -8.37 0.11 -3.09
C PHE A 78 -6.99 -0.14 -3.72
N LEU A 79 -6.46 -1.36 -3.60
CA LEU A 79 -5.19 -1.72 -4.22
C LEU A 79 -5.30 -1.76 -5.75
N ILE A 80 -6.40 -2.28 -6.31
CA ILE A 80 -6.63 -2.31 -7.76
C ILE A 80 -6.76 -0.89 -8.32
N ILE A 81 -7.62 -0.06 -7.72
CA ILE A 81 -7.84 1.34 -8.13
C ILE A 81 -6.54 2.15 -7.97
N GLY A 82 -5.69 1.78 -7.02
CA GLY A 82 -4.41 2.46 -6.77
C GLY A 82 -4.58 3.83 -6.13
N LYS A 83 -5.73 4.10 -5.50
CA LYS A 83 -5.97 5.29 -4.67
C LYS A 83 -5.98 4.85 -3.20
N TRP A 84 -5.53 5.71 -2.29
CA TRP A 84 -5.50 5.44 -0.85
C TRP A 84 -4.71 4.17 -0.47
N ILE A 85 -3.57 3.96 -1.15
CA ILE A 85 -2.75 2.75 -1.01
C ILE A 85 -2.20 2.60 0.42
N LYS A 86 -1.72 3.67 1.05
CA LYS A 86 -1.18 3.60 2.43
C LYS A 86 -2.24 3.10 3.44
N PRO A 87 -3.45 3.70 3.53
CA PRO A 87 -4.52 3.15 4.37
C PRO A 87 -4.88 1.69 4.03
N ALA A 88 -4.97 1.34 2.74
CA ALA A 88 -5.27 -0.03 2.32
C ALA A 88 -4.20 -1.03 2.77
N LEU A 89 -2.92 -0.65 2.72
CA LEU A 89 -1.80 -1.45 3.22
C LEU A 89 -1.82 -1.59 4.75
N MET A 90 -2.18 -0.53 5.50
CA MET A 90 -2.35 -0.63 6.96
C MET A 90 -3.46 -1.63 7.33
N LEU A 91 -4.60 -1.55 6.63
CA LEU A 91 -5.71 -2.51 6.80
C LEU A 91 -5.29 -3.94 6.41
N LEU A 92 -4.47 -4.09 5.38
CA LEU A 92 -3.88 -5.37 4.97
C LEU A 92 -2.99 -5.94 6.06
N PHE A 93 -2.08 -5.17 6.65
CA PHE A 93 -1.22 -5.66 7.73
C PHE A 93 -2.02 -6.04 8.98
N LEU A 94 -3.01 -5.24 9.35
CA LEU A 94 -3.91 -5.58 10.47
C LEU A 94 -4.64 -6.89 10.20
N HIS A 95 -5.20 -7.04 9.01
CA HIS A 95 -5.86 -8.27 8.58
C HIS A 95 -4.91 -9.47 8.63
N MET A 96 -3.66 -9.30 8.18
CA MET A 96 -2.66 -10.37 8.20
C MET A 96 -2.43 -10.88 9.63
N VAL A 97 -2.28 -10.00 10.63
CA VAL A 97 -2.17 -10.42 12.04
C VAL A 97 -3.37 -11.27 12.47
N CYS A 98 -4.60 -10.86 12.11
CA CYS A 98 -5.80 -11.63 12.40
C CYS A 98 -5.78 -13.03 11.73
N THR A 99 -5.27 -13.16 10.50
CA THR A 99 -5.22 -14.46 9.80
C THR A 99 -4.28 -15.48 10.45
N PHE A 100 -3.28 -15.03 11.23
CA PHE A 100 -2.39 -15.92 11.98
C PHE A 100 -2.95 -16.33 13.35
N SER A 101 -4.02 -15.70 13.84
CA SER A 101 -4.63 -16.04 15.14
C SER A 101 -5.00 -17.52 15.32
N PRO A 102 -5.44 -18.30 14.29
CA PRO A 102 -5.77 -19.71 14.47
C PRO A 102 -4.60 -20.59 14.92
N PHE A 103 -3.34 -20.18 14.69
CA PHE A 103 -2.17 -20.91 15.20
C PHE A 103 -2.15 -20.99 16.73
N ILE A 104 -2.70 -19.97 17.40
CA ILE A 104 -2.74 -19.88 18.86
C ILE A 104 -4.04 -20.49 19.39
N PHE A 105 -5.17 -20.20 18.73
CA PHE A 105 -6.49 -20.57 19.23
C PHE A 105 -6.96 -21.97 18.83
N PHE A 106 -6.50 -22.50 17.68
CA PHE A 106 -6.93 -23.77 17.07
C PHE A 106 -5.76 -24.54 16.43
N PRO A 107 -4.69 -24.84 17.19
CA PRO A 107 -3.52 -25.56 16.66
C PRO A 107 -3.91 -26.93 16.05
N ASP A 108 -4.89 -27.62 16.61
CA ASP A 108 -5.35 -28.93 16.14
C ASP A 108 -5.99 -28.91 14.73
N GLN A 109 -6.44 -27.73 14.27
CA GLN A 109 -6.99 -27.56 12.92
C GLN A 109 -5.94 -27.03 11.93
N VAL A 110 -4.89 -26.39 12.46
CA VAL A 110 -3.77 -25.86 11.67
C VAL A 110 -2.72 -26.94 11.41
N PHE A 111 -2.56 -27.91 12.31
CA PHE A 111 -1.58 -28.98 12.19
C PHE A 111 -2.25 -30.36 12.17
N HIS A 112 -1.88 -31.20 11.19
CA HIS A 112 -2.10 -32.65 11.26
C HIS A 112 -1.13 -33.33 12.22
N ILE A 113 0.13 -32.86 12.23
CA ILE A 113 1.18 -33.32 13.15
C ILE A 113 1.96 -32.08 13.59
N ALA A 114 1.70 -31.58 14.79
CA ALA A 114 2.43 -30.43 15.31
C ALA A 114 3.92 -30.81 15.54
N PRO A 115 4.90 -29.94 15.20
CA PRO A 115 4.80 -28.60 14.61
C PRO A 115 5.05 -28.53 13.08
N TYR A 116 5.34 -29.64 12.39
CA TYR A 116 5.81 -29.62 10.99
C TYR A 116 4.75 -30.01 9.96
N GLY A 117 3.79 -30.85 10.35
CA GLY A 117 2.72 -31.33 9.48
C GLY A 117 1.54 -30.36 9.46
N LEU A 118 1.61 -29.33 8.61
CA LEU A 118 0.52 -28.36 8.40
C LEU A 118 -0.66 -28.98 7.65
N SER A 119 -1.87 -28.71 8.14
CA SER A 119 -3.09 -28.98 7.40
C SER A 119 -3.18 -28.12 6.14
N LEU A 120 -4.10 -28.46 5.23
CA LEU A 120 -4.35 -27.64 4.05
C LEU A 120 -4.64 -26.18 4.44
N THR A 121 -5.42 -25.98 5.51
CA THR A 121 -5.72 -24.65 6.06
C THR A 121 -4.48 -23.98 6.66
N GLY A 122 -3.64 -24.73 7.39
CA GLY A 122 -2.37 -24.20 7.90
C GLY A 122 -1.43 -23.74 6.77
N GLN A 123 -1.35 -24.49 5.67
CA GLN A 123 -0.57 -24.10 4.49
C GLN A 123 -1.09 -22.81 3.85
N TYR A 124 -2.41 -22.64 3.76
CA TYR A 124 -3.02 -21.40 3.29
C TYR A 124 -2.65 -20.20 4.17
N ILE A 125 -2.67 -20.36 5.49
CA ILE A 125 -2.29 -19.29 6.42
C ILE A 125 -0.80 -18.94 6.27
N VAL A 126 0.10 -19.94 6.23
CA VAL A 126 1.54 -19.70 6.09
C VAL A 126 1.87 -19.01 4.76
N LYS A 127 1.14 -19.32 3.68
CA LYS A 127 1.31 -18.65 2.38
C LYS A 127 1.08 -17.13 2.46
N ASN A 128 0.32 -16.62 3.44
CA ASN A 128 0.10 -15.19 3.63
C ASN A 128 1.39 -14.38 3.88
N ILE A 129 2.50 -15.03 4.27
CA ILE A 129 3.82 -14.39 4.37
C ILE A 129 4.23 -13.73 3.04
N ILE A 130 3.87 -14.32 1.90
CA ILE A 130 4.15 -13.75 0.56
C ILE A 130 3.42 -12.40 0.39
N ILE A 131 2.19 -12.32 0.89
CA ILE A 131 1.38 -11.11 0.81
C ILE A 131 1.91 -10.03 1.76
N ILE A 132 2.38 -10.41 2.95
CA ILE A 132 3.07 -9.49 3.86
C ILE A 132 4.32 -8.90 3.18
N ALA A 133 5.16 -9.75 2.57
CA ALA A 133 6.35 -9.29 1.86
C ALA A 133 6.00 -8.34 0.70
N ALA A 134 4.99 -8.68 -0.10
CA ALA A 134 4.49 -7.81 -1.16
C ALA A 134 3.98 -6.46 -0.62
N GLY A 135 3.23 -6.49 0.50
CA GLY A 135 2.74 -5.29 1.18
C GLY A 135 3.88 -4.38 1.65
N LEU A 136 4.96 -4.93 2.20
CA LEU A 136 6.13 -4.17 2.64
C LEU A 136 6.86 -3.50 1.47
N VAL A 137 7.01 -4.21 0.35
CA VAL A 137 7.59 -3.65 -0.87
C VAL A 137 6.73 -2.48 -1.38
N LEU A 138 5.41 -2.68 -1.46
CA LEU A 138 4.47 -1.62 -1.87
C LEU A 138 4.51 -0.41 -0.93
N TRP A 139 4.61 -0.64 0.39
CA TRP A 139 4.70 0.42 1.39
C TRP A 139 5.95 1.29 1.18
N LYS A 140 7.10 0.65 0.98
CA LYS A 140 8.37 1.35 0.76
C LYS A 140 8.31 2.21 -0.51
N VAL A 141 7.77 1.67 -1.59
CA VAL A 141 7.65 2.37 -2.88
C VAL A 141 6.72 3.57 -2.77
N GLU A 142 5.56 3.40 -2.12
CA GLU A 142 4.59 4.49 -1.94
C GLU A 142 5.16 5.59 -1.03
N THR A 143 5.98 5.23 -0.05
CA THR A 143 6.68 6.19 0.82
C THR A 143 7.75 6.96 0.05
N GLN A 144 8.56 6.30 -0.78
CA GLN A 144 9.56 6.94 -1.63
C GLN A 144 8.92 7.91 -2.63
N LYS A 145 7.76 7.55 -3.20
CA LYS A 145 7.01 8.42 -4.11
C LYS A 145 6.54 9.70 -3.42
N ALA A 146 6.04 9.60 -2.19
CA ALA A 146 5.63 10.76 -1.40
C ALA A 146 6.81 11.69 -1.11
N ILE A 147 7.94 11.13 -0.64
CA ILE A 147 9.16 11.91 -0.35
C ILE A 147 9.72 12.58 -1.61
N SER A 148 9.79 11.87 -2.73
CA SER A 148 10.26 12.43 -4.00
C SER A 148 9.40 13.59 -4.48
N SER A 149 8.09 13.51 -4.28
CA SER A 149 7.16 14.60 -4.62
C SER A 149 7.36 15.82 -3.71
N GLU A 150 7.55 15.61 -2.42
CA GLU A 150 7.78 16.67 -1.45
C GLU A 150 9.12 17.38 -1.71
N VAL A 151 10.21 16.63 -1.89
CA VAL A 151 11.53 17.19 -2.22
C VAL A 151 11.48 18.00 -3.52
N SER A 152 10.81 17.50 -4.56
CA SER A 152 10.68 18.24 -5.83
C SER A 152 9.96 19.59 -5.64
N SER A 153 8.97 19.66 -4.74
CA SER A 153 8.26 20.91 -4.45
C SER A 153 9.10 21.90 -3.63
N ILE A 154 9.96 21.39 -2.74
CA ILE A 154 10.88 22.23 -1.96
C ILE A 154 11.96 22.79 -2.88
N VAL A 155 12.54 21.95 -3.74
CA VAL A 155 13.57 22.37 -4.70
C VAL A 155 13.02 23.45 -5.62
N SER A 156 11.84 23.26 -6.24
CA SER A 156 11.26 24.27 -7.13
C SER A 156 11.01 25.61 -6.41
N LYS A 157 10.51 25.57 -5.16
CA LYS A 157 10.28 26.78 -4.36
C LYS A 157 11.58 27.48 -3.97
N SER A 158 12.65 26.73 -3.72
CA SER A 158 13.97 27.28 -3.44
C SER A 158 14.61 27.94 -4.66
N GLU A 159 14.44 27.35 -5.85
CA GLU A 159 14.94 27.92 -7.11
C GLU A 159 14.22 29.24 -7.45
N GLU A 160 12.89 29.29 -7.29
CA GLU A 160 12.12 30.52 -7.44
C GLU A 160 12.57 31.63 -6.49
N PHE A 161 12.82 31.29 -5.22
CA PHE A 161 13.30 32.24 -4.21
C PHE A 161 14.70 32.79 -4.56
N MET A 162 15.62 31.91 -4.95
CA MET A 162 16.99 32.31 -5.32
C MET A 162 17.00 33.19 -6.58
N GLN A 163 16.14 32.89 -7.56
CA GLN A 163 15.98 33.71 -8.75
C GLN A 163 15.45 35.10 -8.40
N GLY A 164 14.43 35.19 -7.53
CA GLY A 164 13.90 36.45 -7.03
C GLY A 164 14.94 37.31 -6.29
N LYS A 165 15.81 36.68 -5.48
CA LYS A 165 16.90 37.37 -4.78
C LYS A 165 17.94 37.92 -5.75
N LYS A 166 18.33 37.13 -6.76
CA LYS A 166 19.32 37.54 -7.78
C LYS A 166 18.84 38.74 -8.61
N ILE A 167 17.56 38.78 -8.95
CA ILE A 167 16.93 39.92 -9.66
C ILE A 167 16.96 41.18 -8.80
N ARG A 168 16.63 41.08 -7.50
CA ARG A 168 16.71 42.22 -6.57
C ARG A 168 18.13 42.73 -6.41
N GLU A 169 19.11 41.85 -6.23
CA GLU A 169 20.52 42.24 -6.10
C GLU A 169 21.06 42.93 -7.37
N HIS A 170 20.65 42.48 -8.56
CA HIS A 170 21.01 43.13 -9.81
C HIS A 170 20.39 44.53 -9.93
N SER A 171 19.10 44.68 -9.61
CA SER A 171 18.39 45.96 -9.67
C SER A 171 18.96 46.99 -8.67
N VAL A 172 19.39 46.55 -7.48
CA VAL A 172 20.02 47.44 -6.49
C VAL A 172 21.41 47.91 -6.95
N LYS A 173 22.22 47.02 -7.54
CA LYS A 173 23.53 47.41 -8.10
C LYS A 173 23.39 48.41 -9.24
N GLU A 174 22.41 48.22 -10.11
CA GLU A 174 22.14 49.11 -11.24
C GLU A 174 21.71 50.51 -10.78
N TYR A 175 20.85 50.61 -9.76
CA TYR A 175 20.45 51.89 -9.18
C TYR A 175 21.61 52.62 -8.49
N ALA A 176 22.43 51.91 -7.72
CA ALA A 176 23.59 52.48 -7.01
C ALA A 176 24.70 52.98 -7.96
N ILE A 177 24.84 52.37 -9.14
CA ILE A 177 25.78 52.86 -10.18
C ILE A 177 25.26 54.16 -10.80
N ASN A 178 23.94 54.31 -10.95
CA ASN A 178 23.35 55.48 -11.59
C ASN A 178 23.32 56.72 -10.66
N ASP A 179 23.16 56.54 -9.34
CA ASP A 179 23.19 57.63 -8.35
C ASP A 179 24.59 58.26 -8.17
N ASN A 180 25.67 57.46 -8.32
CA ASN A 180 27.04 57.95 -8.22
C ASN A 180 27.53 58.73 -9.46
N GLY A 181 26.70 58.85 -10.50
CA GLY A 181 26.98 59.59 -11.73
C GLY A 181 26.45 61.03 -11.78
N ILE A 182 25.75 61.51 -10.74
CA ILE A 182 25.07 62.83 -10.74
C ILE A 182 25.85 63.90 -9.93
N SER A 183 27.05 63.58 -9.43
CA SER A 183 27.95 64.55 -8.79
C SER A 183 29.09 64.94 -9.74
N ASN A 184 28.82 65.81 -10.71
CA ASN A 184 29.82 66.68 -11.36
C ASN A 184 29.14 67.93 -11.88
#